data_AF-A0A1F8DMK3-F1
#
_entry.id   AF-A0A1F8DMK3-F1
#
_cell.length_a   1.000
_cell.length_b   1.000
_cell.length_c   1.000
_cell.angle_alpha   90.00
_cell.angle_beta   90.00
_cell.angle_gamma   90.00
#
_symmetry.space_group_name_H-M   'P 1'
#
loop_
_entity.id
_entity.type
_entity.pdbx_description
1 polymer ?
#
loop_
_entity_poly.entity_id
_entity_poly.type
_entity_poly.pdbx_seq_one_letter_code
_entity_poly.pdbx_strand_id
1 'polypeptide(L)'
;MKEFFRKLSFPKLLLLGLFIRLILLPFSFHSDLNTNAIWGIYAQEFGLKGFYDWLNFGNYARPDYPPLAMVMFLNIRRIWEILFNFFWGLNVWIPLFPSNFIPWFEIKGYLSLIKLPGIIADIGISILIYRFVKKLKGELSAKVFASFFLFNPAIIYVSSVWGQLDSIVSFFALASLPLLLEKNYTKSLSSYFVSIMTKATYVPLSIILFIQSIKNKISLKRLLILFGLLLFYLWLIGVIFIDKSYLSWTILTYVKKIIPGAVTLPYINLNAFNFWGLLFGLERIPDSQELFGLSLNLWGWLVFTPIALIIIHKFIKGRNIFFSSLILFFAIFMFMPRVHERYFYPVFVFFPLVLFYYPKLKKYFYLLSGVFLLNLYHWWWVPNIPILAYFFDLEWVERFFSFLNFVVFGAILREYLSKEK
;
A
#
# COMPACT_ATOMS: atom_id res chain seq x y z
N MET A 1 -30.16 1.37 0.98
CA MET A 1 -28.88 0.61 0.80
C MET A 1 -29.09 -0.88 0.45
N LYS A 2 -29.78 -1.69 1.26
CA LYS A 2 -29.96 -3.13 0.96
C LYS A 2 -30.68 -3.40 -0.38
N GLU A 3 -31.68 -2.58 -0.72
CA GLU A 3 -32.42 -2.72 -1.97
C GLU A 3 -31.59 -2.40 -3.22
N PHE A 4 -30.75 -1.35 -3.15
CA PHE A 4 -29.77 -1.01 -4.20
C PHE A 4 -28.85 -2.21 -4.51
N PHE A 5 -28.29 -2.82 -3.47
CA PHE A 5 -27.44 -4.00 -3.63
C PHE A 5 -28.19 -5.27 -4.04
N ARG A 6 -29.51 -5.35 -3.82
CA ARG A 6 -30.31 -6.47 -4.37
C ARG A 6 -30.48 -6.35 -5.89
N LYS A 7 -30.69 -5.13 -6.40
CA LYS A 7 -30.92 -4.84 -7.82
C LYS A 7 -29.64 -4.84 -8.66
N LEU A 8 -28.49 -4.47 -8.09
CA LEU A 8 -27.20 -4.44 -8.80
C LEU A 8 -26.41 -5.75 -8.66
N SER A 9 -25.93 -6.26 -9.80
CA SER A 9 -24.98 -7.38 -9.82
C SER A 9 -23.57 -6.91 -9.42
N PHE A 10 -22.77 -7.82 -8.87
CA PHE A 10 -21.40 -7.48 -8.46
C PHE A 10 -20.51 -6.98 -9.62
N PRO A 11 -20.58 -7.55 -10.85
CA PRO A 11 -19.84 -7.00 -11.99
C PRO A 11 -20.21 -5.55 -12.31
N LYS A 12 -21.48 -5.15 -12.20
CA LYS A 12 -21.90 -3.75 -12.40
C LYS A 12 -21.29 -2.81 -11.36
N LEU A 13 -21.14 -3.26 -10.11
CA LEU A 13 -20.46 -2.48 -9.07
C LEU A 13 -18.97 -2.31 -9.39
N LEU A 14 -18.29 -3.37 -9.85
CA LEU A 14 -16.89 -3.29 -10.26
C LEU A 14 -16.69 -2.35 -11.45
N LEU A 15 -17.57 -2.43 -12.46
CA LEU A 15 -17.54 -1.51 -13.60
C LEU A 15 -17.75 -0.06 -13.18
N LEU A 16 -18.70 0.21 -12.27
CA LEU A 16 -18.89 1.55 -11.73
C LEU A 16 -17.65 2.04 -10.95
N GLY A 17 -17.08 1.18 -10.10
CA GLY A 17 -15.88 1.51 -9.34
C GLY A 17 -14.64 1.72 -10.21
N LEU A 18 -14.51 0.97 -11.31
CA LEU A 18 -13.46 1.14 -12.31
C LEU A 18 -13.68 2.44 -13.10
N PHE A 19 -14.91 2.69 -13.55
CA PHE A 19 -15.27 3.90 -14.31
C PHE A 19 -14.93 5.18 -13.53
N ILE A 20 -15.30 5.25 -12.25
CA ILE A 20 -14.95 6.39 -11.38
C ILE A 20 -13.42 6.62 -11.35
N ARG A 21 -12.65 5.54 -11.19
CA ARG A 21 -11.18 5.61 -11.14
C ARG A 21 -10.57 6.05 -12.48
N LEU A 22 -11.09 5.53 -13.60
CA LEU A 22 -10.61 5.89 -14.94
C LEU A 22 -10.95 7.33 -15.33
N ILE A 23 -12.08 7.89 -14.87
CA ILE A 23 -12.38 9.32 -15.05
C ILE A 23 -11.35 10.19 -14.31
N LEU A 24 -10.94 9.78 -13.12
CA LEU A 24 -10.00 10.53 -12.29
C LEU A 24 -8.52 10.29 -12.66
N LEU A 25 -8.24 9.24 -13.44
CA LEU A 25 -6.90 8.85 -13.87
C LEU A 25 -6.07 10.02 -14.47
N PRO A 26 -6.59 10.78 -15.46
CA PRO A 26 -5.83 11.87 -16.09
C PRO A 26 -5.80 13.17 -15.26
N PHE A 27 -6.53 13.24 -14.14
CA PHE A 27 -6.80 14.49 -13.44
C PHE A 27 -5.54 15.14 -12.83
N SER A 28 -4.72 14.35 -12.12
CA SER A 28 -3.49 14.83 -11.47
C SER A 28 -2.55 13.65 -11.22
N PHE A 29 -1.37 13.86 -10.64
CA PHE A 29 -0.50 12.82 -10.09
C PHE A 29 0.46 13.44 -9.06
N HIS A 30 0.88 12.65 -8.07
CA HIS A 30 1.88 13.10 -7.12
C HIS A 30 3.30 13.00 -7.72
N SER A 31 4.22 13.84 -7.23
CA SER A 31 5.61 13.91 -7.73
C SER A 31 6.36 12.58 -7.65
N ASP A 32 6.00 11.70 -6.70
CA ASP A 32 6.54 10.32 -6.61
C ASP A 32 6.41 9.54 -7.92
N LEU A 33 5.39 9.82 -8.74
CA LEU A 33 5.22 9.11 -10.02
C LEU A 33 6.30 9.48 -11.03
N ASN A 34 6.89 10.67 -10.93
CA ASN A 34 8.03 11.04 -11.78
C ASN A 34 9.23 10.14 -11.48
N THR A 35 9.49 9.87 -10.20
CA THR A 35 10.53 8.94 -9.77
C THR A 35 10.27 7.53 -10.31
N ASN A 36 9.04 7.03 -10.16
CA ASN A 36 8.64 5.72 -10.68
C ASN A 36 8.79 5.63 -12.21
N ALA A 37 8.44 6.70 -12.93
CA ALA A 37 8.56 6.80 -14.37
C ALA A 37 10.02 6.74 -14.81
N ILE A 38 10.90 7.49 -14.15
CA ILE A 38 12.33 7.51 -14.45
C ILE A 38 12.98 6.15 -14.21
N TRP A 39 12.58 5.43 -13.16
CA TRP A 39 13.07 4.07 -12.95
C TRP A 39 12.69 3.15 -14.11
N GLY A 40 11.48 3.27 -14.67
CA GLY A 40 11.06 2.51 -15.85
C GLY A 40 11.80 2.88 -17.13
N ILE A 41 12.02 4.19 -17.36
CA ILE A 41 12.78 4.71 -18.50
C ILE A 41 14.22 4.20 -18.44
N TYR A 42 14.91 4.41 -17.32
CA TYR A 42 16.31 4.02 -17.18
C TYR A 42 16.50 2.51 -17.19
N ALA A 43 15.57 1.75 -16.62
CA ALA A 43 15.60 0.28 -16.70
C ALA A 43 15.54 -0.20 -18.15
N GLN A 44 14.87 0.55 -19.03
CA GLN A 44 14.81 0.21 -20.44
C GLN A 44 16.04 0.67 -21.22
N GLU A 45 16.48 1.91 -21.00
CA GLU A 45 17.60 2.51 -21.74
C GLU A 45 18.95 1.86 -21.39
N PHE A 46 19.17 1.54 -20.11
CA PHE A 46 20.46 1.07 -19.61
C PHE A 46 20.43 -0.39 -19.11
N GLY A 47 19.24 -1.01 -19.03
CA GLY A 47 19.05 -2.37 -18.53
C GLY A 47 19.00 -2.48 -17.01
N LEU A 48 18.77 -3.70 -16.50
CA LEU A 48 18.59 -3.95 -15.05
C LEU A 48 19.86 -4.42 -14.32
N LYS A 49 20.91 -4.82 -15.05
CA LYS A 49 22.17 -5.27 -14.43
C LYS A 49 22.87 -4.09 -13.75
N GLY A 50 23.22 -4.25 -12.48
CA GLY A 50 23.84 -3.19 -11.67
C GLY A 50 22.90 -2.02 -11.35
N PHE A 51 21.60 -2.09 -11.66
CA PHE A 51 20.65 -0.96 -11.56
C PHE A 51 20.63 -0.29 -10.18
N TYR A 52 20.72 -1.10 -9.12
CA TYR A 52 20.74 -0.59 -7.75
C TYR A 52 22.09 0.05 -7.38
N ASP A 53 23.17 -0.27 -8.08
CA ASP A 53 24.54 0.15 -7.78
C ASP A 53 24.94 1.43 -8.51
N TRP A 54 24.10 1.94 -9.41
CA TRP A 54 24.36 3.19 -10.11
C TRP A 54 24.38 4.38 -9.14
N LEU A 55 25.39 5.23 -9.32
CA LEU A 55 25.63 6.38 -8.44
C LEU A 55 24.74 7.58 -8.76
N ASN A 56 24.23 7.69 -9.99
CA ASN A 56 23.51 8.86 -10.45
C ASN A 56 22.17 8.48 -11.11
N PHE A 57 21.08 9.05 -10.60
CA PHE A 57 19.74 8.99 -11.20
C PHE A 57 19.25 10.39 -11.64
N GLY A 58 20.19 11.31 -11.89
CA GLY A 58 19.93 12.72 -12.13
C GLY A 58 19.34 13.38 -10.87
N ASN A 59 18.31 14.21 -11.08
CA ASN A 59 17.58 14.87 -9.99
C ASN A 59 16.51 13.98 -9.34
N TYR A 60 16.45 12.69 -9.68
CA TYR A 60 15.46 11.75 -9.18
C TYR A 60 16.04 10.86 -8.08
N ALA A 61 15.17 10.42 -7.18
CA ALA A 61 15.57 9.50 -6.11
C ALA A 61 16.07 8.17 -6.70
N ARG A 62 17.09 7.61 -6.03
CA ARG A 62 17.59 6.27 -6.36
C ARG A 62 16.52 5.21 -6.09
N PRO A 63 16.53 4.07 -6.81
CA PRO A 63 15.62 2.96 -6.56
C PRO A 63 15.70 2.47 -5.11
N ASP A 64 14.62 2.68 -4.38
CA ASP A 64 14.45 2.24 -2.99
C ASP A 64 13.33 1.18 -2.84
N TYR A 65 12.61 0.90 -3.93
CA TYR A 65 11.65 -0.20 -4.00
C TYR A 65 12.36 -1.51 -4.32
N PRO A 66 11.81 -2.65 -3.87
CA PRO A 66 12.37 -3.95 -4.20
C PRO A 66 12.21 -4.31 -5.70
N PRO A 67 12.96 -5.33 -6.18
CA PRO A 67 13.21 -5.51 -7.61
C PRO A 67 12.00 -5.79 -8.49
N LEU A 68 10.90 -6.33 -7.95
CA LEU A 68 9.71 -6.59 -8.75
C LEU A 68 9.03 -5.29 -9.18
N ALA A 69 9.16 -4.20 -8.42
CA ALA A 69 8.71 -2.89 -8.86
C ALA A 69 9.48 -2.40 -10.09
N MET A 70 10.80 -2.59 -10.12
CA MET A 70 11.62 -2.18 -11.28
C MET A 70 11.24 -2.98 -12.53
N VAL A 71 11.04 -4.29 -12.38
CA VAL A 71 10.54 -5.14 -13.49
C VAL A 71 9.17 -4.65 -13.95
N MET A 72 8.27 -4.28 -13.03
CA MET A 72 6.96 -3.74 -13.38
C MET A 72 7.09 -2.42 -14.15
N PHE A 73 7.88 -1.45 -13.67
CA PHE A 73 8.05 -0.16 -14.33
C PHE A 73 8.70 -0.27 -15.71
N LEU A 74 9.68 -1.18 -15.87
CA LEU A 74 10.25 -1.52 -17.19
C LEU A 74 9.16 -2.01 -18.16
N ASN A 75 8.30 -2.93 -17.73
CA ASN A 75 7.24 -3.45 -18.60
C ASN A 75 6.19 -2.38 -18.92
N ILE A 76 5.86 -1.50 -17.97
CA ILE A 76 4.96 -0.36 -18.22
C ILE A 76 5.57 0.59 -19.24
N ARG A 77 6.88 0.86 -19.17
CA ARG A 77 7.59 1.67 -20.18
C ARG A 77 7.50 1.06 -21.57
N ARG A 78 7.79 -0.25 -21.70
CA ARG A 78 7.67 -0.98 -22.98
C ARG A 78 6.25 -0.93 -23.54
N ILE A 79 5.23 -1.13 -22.70
CA ILE A 79 3.83 -1.03 -23.11
C ILE A 79 3.52 0.38 -23.60
N TRP A 80 3.98 1.42 -22.88
CA TRP A 80 3.78 2.81 -23.29
C TRP A 80 4.39 3.08 -24.67
N GLU A 81 5.59 2.58 -24.96
CA GLU A 81 6.23 2.79 -26.27
C GLU A 81 5.50 2.08 -27.41
N ILE A 82 5.02 0.86 -27.19
CA ILE A 82 4.20 0.13 -28.17
C ILE A 82 2.93 0.94 -28.47
N LEU A 83 2.25 1.43 -27.44
CA LEU A 83 1.05 2.25 -27.59
C LEU A 83 1.35 3.58 -28.27
N PHE A 84 2.44 4.24 -27.89
CA PHE A 84 2.85 5.52 -28.46
C PHE A 84 3.13 5.39 -29.95
N ASN A 85 3.92 4.39 -30.36
CA ASN A 85 4.23 4.12 -31.76
C ASN A 85 2.96 3.77 -32.57
N PHE A 86 2.05 3.00 -31.99
CA PHE A 86 0.77 2.68 -32.62
C PHE A 86 -0.07 3.93 -32.86
N PHE A 87 -0.28 4.76 -31.83
CA PHE A 87 -1.06 5.98 -31.97
C PHE A 87 -0.38 7.02 -32.86
N TRP A 88 0.95 7.12 -32.80
CA TRP A 88 1.73 7.96 -33.70
C TRP A 88 1.52 7.55 -35.16
N GLY A 89 1.56 6.24 -35.44
CA GLY A 89 1.18 5.70 -36.74
C GLY A 89 -0.21 6.18 -37.16
N LEU A 90 -1.24 5.97 -36.33
CA LEU A 90 -2.60 6.44 -36.64
C LEU A 90 -2.66 7.94 -36.91
N ASN A 91 -1.94 8.76 -36.15
CA ASN A 91 -1.88 10.22 -36.35
C ASN A 91 -1.25 10.62 -37.69
N VAL A 92 -0.28 9.86 -38.18
CA VAL A 92 0.34 10.09 -39.50
C VAL A 92 -0.59 9.64 -40.64
N TRP A 93 -1.29 8.52 -40.47
CA TRP A 93 -2.08 7.88 -41.53
C TRP A 93 -3.54 8.35 -41.61
N ILE A 94 -4.12 8.89 -40.53
CA ILE A 94 -5.53 9.30 -40.45
C ILE A 94 -5.62 10.81 -40.16
N PRO A 95 -5.96 11.65 -41.15
CA PRO A 95 -6.05 13.11 -41.00
C PRO A 95 -7.02 13.62 -39.91
N LEU A 96 -7.93 12.75 -39.44
CA LEU A 96 -8.97 13.02 -38.44
C LEU A 96 -8.65 12.47 -37.04
N PHE A 97 -7.48 11.85 -36.83
CA PHE A 97 -7.08 11.27 -35.54
C PHE A 97 -5.98 12.14 -34.90
N PRO A 98 -6.19 12.74 -33.72
CA PRO A 98 -5.89 14.15 -33.55
C PRO A 98 -4.45 14.48 -33.14
N SER A 99 -4.00 15.64 -33.64
CA SER A 99 -2.73 16.31 -33.33
C SER A 99 -2.51 16.63 -31.85
N ASN A 100 -3.57 16.70 -31.03
CA ASN A 100 -3.48 16.99 -29.60
C ASN A 100 -3.46 15.74 -28.70
N PHE A 101 -3.90 14.57 -29.20
CA PHE A 101 -3.83 13.33 -28.42
C PHE A 101 -2.39 12.89 -28.22
N ILE A 102 -1.55 13.00 -29.26
CA ILE A 102 -0.16 12.58 -29.21
C ILE A 102 0.64 13.39 -28.16
N PRO A 103 0.66 14.74 -28.18
CA PRO A 103 1.32 15.51 -27.13
C PRO A 103 0.77 15.21 -25.73
N TRP A 104 -0.54 15.00 -25.60
CA TRP A 104 -1.13 14.60 -24.32
C TRP A 104 -0.65 13.21 -23.87
N PHE A 105 -0.63 12.23 -24.76
CA PHE A 105 -0.25 10.85 -24.45
C PHE A 105 1.24 10.73 -24.16
N GLU A 106 2.06 11.59 -24.79
CA GLU A 106 3.47 11.73 -24.50
C GLU A 106 3.70 12.15 -23.05
N ILE A 107 3.02 13.21 -22.60
CA ILE A 107 3.24 13.81 -21.27
C ILE A 107 2.47 13.07 -20.17
N LYS A 108 1.18 12.80 -20.38
CA LYS A 108 0.25 12.28 -19.36
C LYS A 108 -0.06 10.80 -19.56
N GLY A 109 0.08 10.27 -20.77
CA GLY A 109 -0.22 8.87 -21.06
C GLY A 109 0.68 7.92 -20.29
N TYR A 110 1.99 8.18 -20.25
CA TYR A 110 2.93 7.33 -19.53
C TYR A 110 2.62 7.27 -18.02
N LEU A 111 2.43 8.43 -17.39
CA LEU A 111 2.10 8.54 -15.97
C LEU A 111 0.75 7.89 -15.66
N SER A 112 -0.22 7.99 -16.57
CA SER A 112 -1.51 7.31 -16.44
C SER A 112 -1.35 5.78 -16.47
N LEU A 113 -0.50 5.25 -17.35
CA LEU A 113 -0.22 3.81 -17.41
C LEU A 113 0.45 3.30 -16.13
N ILE A 114 1.31 4.10 -15.49
CA ILE A 114 1.95 3.75 -14.20
C ILE A 114 0.91 3.56 -13.07
N LYS A 115 -0.23 4.25 -13.14
CA LYS A 115 -1.31 4.12 -12.15
C LYS A 115 -2.21 2.90 -12.35
N LEU A 116 -2.31 2.40 -13.58
CA LEU A 116 -3.24 1.31 -13.90
C LEU A 116 -3.04 0.05 -13.04
N PRO A 117 -1.82 -0.42 -12.73
CA PRO A 117 -1.64 -1.54 -11.81
C PRO A 117 -2.28 -1.31 -10.44
N GLY A 118 -2.19 -0.08 -9.90
CA GLY A 118 -2.82 0.28 -8.63
C GLY A 118 -4.36 0.26 -8.71
N ILE A 119 -4.92 0.82 -9.78
CA ILE A 119 -6.38 0.81 -10.02
C ILE A 119 -6.90 -0.62 -10.20
N ILE A 120 -6.21 -1.45 -10.99
CA ILE A 120 -6.58 -2.84 -11.20
C ILE A 120 -6.50 -3.61 -9.86
N ALA A 121 -5.48 -3.34 -9.05
CA ALA A 121 -5.35 -3.94 -7.74
C ALA A 121 -6.45 -3.53 -6.76
N ASP A 122 -6.94 -2.28 -6.78
CA ASP A 122 -8.11 -1.86 -6.00
C ASP A 122 -9.35 -2.72 -6.35
N ILE A 123 -9.60 -2.91 -7.65
CA ILE A 123 -10.69 -3.78 -8.14
C ILE A 123 -10.46 -5.21 -7.67
N GLY A 124 -9.21 -5.70 -7.75
CA GLY A 124 -8.80 -7.00 -7.25
C GLY A 124 -9.07 -7.19 -5.75
N ILE A 125 -8.74 -6.21 -4.91
CA ILE A 125 -8.99 -6.24 -3.47
C ILE A 125 -10.49 -6.33 -3.18
N SER A 126 -11.30 -5.54 -3.89
CA SER A 126 -12.76 -5.61 -3.79
C SER A 126 -13.29 -7.01 -4.16
N ILE A 127 -12.73 -7.63 -5.20
CA ILE A 127 -13.05 -9.03 -5.57
C ILE A 127 -12.65 -10.02 -4.48
N LEU A 128 -11.48 -9.87 -3.86
CA LEU A 128 -11.03 -10.75 -2.77
C LEU A 128 -11.95 -10.65 -1.56
N ILE A 129 -12.33 -9.43 -1.15
CA ILE A 129 -13.28 -9.19 -0.07
C ILE A 129 -14.63 -9.83 -0.40
N TYR A 130 -15.14 -9.61 -1.61
CA TYR A 130 -16.40 -10.21 -2.07
C TYR A 130 -16.35 -11.74 -2.01
N ARG A 131 -15.31 -12.37 -2.56
CA ARG A 131 -15.18 -13.83 -2.58
C ARG A 131 -15.12 -14.40 -1.17
N PHE A 132 -14.33 -13.79 -0.28
CA PHE A 132 -14.21 -14.23 1.11
C PHE A 132 -15.56 -14.16 1.83
N VAL A 133 -16.25 -13.02 1.75
CA VAL A 133 -17.53 -12.84 2.44
C VAL A 133 -18.65 -13.67 1.82
N LYS A 134 -18.67 -13.83 0.48
CA LYS A 134 -19.70 -14.63 -0.22
C LYS A 134 -19.66 -16.08 0.24
N LYS A 135 -18.46 -16.64 0.42
CA LYS A 135 -18.26 -18.00 0.95
C LYS A 135 -18.84 -18.18 2.36
N LEU A 136 -18.91 -17.12 3.17
CA LEU A 136 -19.32 -17.19 4.58
C LEU A 136 -20.77 -16.76 4.86
N LYS A 137 -21.30 -15.76 4.15
CA LYS A 137 -22.60 -15.12 4.47
C LYS A 137 -23.45 -14.80 3.23
N GLY A 138 -23.04 -15.29 2.06
CA GLY A 138 -23.78 -15.11 0.81
C GLY A 138 -23.57 -13.76 0.13
N GLU A 139 -24.22 -13.62 -1.03
CA GLU A 139 -23.90 -12.59 -2.02
C GLU A 139 -24.23 -11.17 -1.59
N LEU A 140 -25.37 -10.94 -0.90
CA LEU A 140 -25.76 -9.59 -0.49
C LEU A 140 -24.75 -8.98 0.48
N SER A 141 -24.31 -9.75 1.47
CA SER A 141 -23.27 -9.32 2.41
C SER A 141 -21.96 -9.04 1.68
N ALA A 142 -21.57 -9.94 0.77
CA ALA A 142 -20.36 -9.79 -0.02
C ALA A 142 -20.32 -8.49 -0.83
N LYS A 143 -21.44 -8.14 -1.48
CA LYS A 143 -21.55 -6.86 -2.23
C LYS A 143 -21.39 -5.66 -1.31
N VAL A 144 -22.00 -5.67 -0.12
CA VAL A 144 -21.90 -4.57 0.86
C VAL A 144 -20.46 -4.38 1.35
N PHE A 145 -19.79 -5.44 1.79
CA PHE A 145 -18.44 -5.31 2.36
C PHE A 145 -17.39 -4.99 1.29
N ALA A 146 -17.49 -5.56 0.09
CA ALA A 146 -16.63 -5.18 -1.03
C ALA A 146 -16.82 -3.69 -1.40
N SER A 147 -18.06 -3.19 -1.32
CA SER A 147 -18.37 -1.78 -1.61
C SER A 147 -17.77 -0.80 -0.60
N PHE A 148 -17.57 -1.20 0.67
CA PHE A 148 -16.87 -0.34 1.63
C PHE A 148 -15.47 0.01 1.15
N PHE A 149 -14.75 -0.93 0.54
CA PHE A 149 -13.43 -0.66 -0.03
C PHE A 149 -13.54 0.02 -1.40
N LEU A 150 -14.35 -0.54 -2.30
CA LEU A 150 -14.42 -0.12 -3.70
C LEU A 150 -14.79 1.36 -3.87
N PHE A 151 -15.68 1.87 -3.03
CA PHE A 151 -16.19 3.24 -3.07
C PHE A 151 -15.65 4.12 -1.94
N ASN A 152 -14.58 3.69 -1.26
CA ASN A 152 -13.92 4.55 -0.28
C ASN A 152 -13.20 5.70 -1.02
N PRO A 153 -13.50 6.97 -0.69
CA PRO A 153 -12.94 8.10 -1.42
C PRO A 153 -11.42 8.23 -1.23
N ALA A 154 -10.87 7.89 -0.05
CA ALA A 154 -9.43 7.92 0.18
C ALA A 154 -8.70 6.86 -0.66
N ILE A 155 -9.30 5.68 -0.83
CA ILE A 155 -8.73 4.60 -1.66
C ILE A 155 -8.73 4.98 -3.14
N ILE A 156 -9.84 5.55 -3.62
CA ILE A 156 -9.94 6.09 -4.99
C ILE A 156 -8.88 7.19 -5.19
N TYR A 157 -8.71 8.08 -4.21
CA TYR A 157 -7.76 9.17 -4.26
C TYR A 157 -6.31 8.64 -4.37
N VAL A 158 -5.91 7.66 -3.55
CA VAL A 158 -4.57 7.06 -3.60
C VAL A 158 -4.25 6.41 -4.95
N SER A 159 -5.16 5.62 -5.50
CA SER A 159 -4.86 4.87 -6.74
C SER A 159 -5.03 5.73 -8.00
N SER A 160 -6.05 6.57 -8.05
CA SER A 160 -6.47 7.23 -9.30
C SER A 160 -5.97 8.66 -9.41
N VAL A 161 -6.05 9.43 -8.32
CA VAL A 161 -5.63 10.83 -8.31
C VAL A 161 -4.14 10.91 -8.01
N TRP A 162 -3.69 10.31 -6.91
CA TRP A 162 -2.29 10.30 -6.47
C TRP A 162 -1.42 9.41 -7.35
N GLY A 163 -1.78 8.12 -7.49
CA GLY A 163 -1.11 7.15 -8.34
C GLY A 163 -0.11 6.22 -7.66
N GLN A 164 -0.23 6.02 -6.35
CA GLN A 164 0.72 5.21 -5.59
C GLN A 164 0.49 3.69 -5.71
N LEU A 165 1.55 2.92 -5.42
CA LEU A 165 1.57 1.46 -5.54
C LEU A 165 1.04 0.71 -4.31
N ASP A 166 0.49 1.40 -3.31
CA ASP A 166 0.03 0.74 -2.09
C ASP A 166 -1.07 -0.30 -2.38
N SER A 167 -1.92 -0.08 -3.38
CA SER A 167 -2.97 -1.03 -3.81
C SER A 167 -2.41 -2.37 -4.31
N ILE A 168 -1.38 -2.37 -5.16
CA ILE A 168 -0.83 -3.61 -5.74
C ILE A 168 -0.17 -4.47 -4.66
N VAL A 169 0.59 -3.83 -3.77
CA VAL A 169 1.21 -4.48 -2.62
C VAL A 169 0.13 -5.08 -1.72
N SER A 170 -0.89 -4.29 -1.40
CA SER A 170 -2.03 -4.70 -0.57
C SER A 170 -2.83 -5.86 -1.14
N PHE A 171 -3.05 -5.90 -2.46
CA PHE A 171 -3.77 -6.97 -3.13
C PHE A 171 -3.09 -8.32 -2.89
N PHE A 172 -1.79 -8.39 -3.17
CA PHE A 172 -1.00 -9.61 -3.03
C PHE A 172 -0.81 -10.00 -1.56
N ALA A 173 -0.67 -9.02 -0.65
CA ALA A 173 -0.65 -9.27 0.78
C ALA A 173 -1.99 -9.84 1.28
N LEU A 174 -3.13 -9.23 0.91
CA LEU A 174 -4.45 -9.69 1.30
C LEU A 174 -4.73 -11.09 0.75
N ALA A 175 -4.42 -11.36 -0.52
CA ALA A 175 -4.62 -12.66 -1.15
C ALA A 175 -3.86 -13.79 -0.42
N SER A 176 -2.71 -13.49 0.19
CA SER A 176 -1.94 -14.48 0.94
C SER A 176 -2.69 -15.03 2.16
N LEU A 177 -3.55 -14.23 2.82
CA LEU A 177 -4.22 -14.66 4.05
C LEU A 177 -5.30 -15.73 3.80
N PRO A 178 -6.29 -15.57 2.90
CA PRO A 178 -7.22 -16.64 2.57
C PRO A 178 -6.51 -17.90 2.05
N LEU A 179 -5.47 -17.75 1.22
CA LEU A 179 -4.69 -18.88 0.71
C LEU A 179 -4.02 -19.67 1.86
N LEU A 180 -3.47 -18.96 2.85
CA LEU A 180 -2.89 -19.58 4.04
C LEU A 180 -3.95 -20.28 4.90
N LEU A 181 -5.11 -19.66 5.10
CA LEU A 181 -6.24 -20.24 5.85
C LEU A 181 -6.78 -21.51 5.16
N GLU A 182 -6.77 -21.53 3.83
CA GLU A 182 -7.14 -22.69 3.01
C GLU A 182 -6.00 -23.71 2.87
N LYS A 183 -4.91 -23.55 3.62
CA LYS A 183 -3.71 -24.42 3.61
C LYS A 183 -3.00 -24.49 2.25
N ASN A 184 -3.24 -23.54 1.36
CA ASN A 184 -2.52 -23.40 0.10
C ASN A 184 -1.20 -22.63 0.31
N TYR A 185 -0.27 -23.24 1.04
CA TYR A 185 0.95 -22.57 1.51
C TYR A 185 1.85 -22.06 0.38
N THR A 186 1.89 -22.77 -0.76
CA THR A 186 2.72 -22.36 -1.91
C THR A 186 2.16 -21.08 -2.50
N LYS A 187 0.86 -21.04 -2.84
CA LYS A 187 0.25 -19.83 -3.40
C LYS A 187 0.26 -18.67 -2.40
N SER A 188 0.09 -18.95 -1.11
CA SER A 188 0.23 -17.94 -0.06
C SER A 188 1.63 -17.32 -0.05
N LEU A 189 2.69 -18.15 -0.08
CA LEU A 189 4.07 -17.68 -0.12
C LEU A 189 4.33 -16.89 -1.40
N SER A 190 3.96 -17.40 -2.57
CA SER A 190 4.16 -16.71 -3.85
C SER A 190 3.44 -15.36 -3.89
N SER A 191 2.19 -15.30 -3.41
CA SER A 191 1.43 -14.05 -3.32
C SER A 191 2.11 -13.06 -2.38
N TYR A 192 2.48 -13.48 -1.17
CA TYR A 192 3.14 -12.58 -0.22
C TYR A 192 4.53 -12.14 -0.71
N PHE A 193 5.27 -13.00 -1.39
CA PHE A 193 6.54 -12.67 -2.01
C PHE A 193 6.37 -11.54 -3.05
N VAL A 194 5.40 -11.64 -3.94
CA VAL A 194 5.09 -10.58 -4.91
C VAL A 194 4.77 -9.25 -4.22
N SER A 195 4.01 -9.29 -3.12
CA SER A 195 3.73 -8.09 -2.31
C SER A 195 5.02 -7.43 -1.84
N ILE A 196 5.82 -8.12 -1.02
CA ILE A 196 7.00 -7.51 -0.38
C ILE A 196 8.11 -7.19 -1.38
N MET A 197 8.16 -7.88 -2.53
CA MET A 197 9.11 -7.59 -3.60
C MET A 197 8.66 -6.46 -4.52
N THR A 198 7.40 -6.01 -4.42
CA THR A 198 6.92 -4.78 -5.06
C THR A 198 7.17 -3.57 -4.16
N LYS A 199 6.88 -3.67 -2.85
CA LYS A 199 7.19 -2.64 -1.85
C LYS A 199 7.29 -3.27 -0.46
N ALA A 200 8.23 -2.80 0.35
CA ALA A 200 8.47 -3.35 1.69
C ALA A 200 7.40 -2.99 2.75
N THR A 201 6.38 -2.18 2.42
CA THR A 201 5.38 -1.68 3.38
C THR A 201 4.57 -2.77 4.07
N TYR A 202 4.49 -3.96 3.49
CA TYR A 202 3.78 -5.11 4.07
C TYR A 202 4.65 -6.12 4.81
N VAL A 203 5.96 -5.87 4.97
CA VAL A 203 6.85 -6.71 5.79
C VAL A 203 6.29 -7.00 7.19
N PRO A 204 5.63 -6.06 7.89
CA PRO A 204 5.02 -6.35 9.19
C PRO A 204 3.96 -7.45 9.18
N LEU A 205 3.32 -7.76 8.05
CA LEU A 205 2.37 -8.87 7.95
C LEU A 205 3.04 -10.25 8.10
N SER A 206 4.36 -10.34 7.90
CA SER A 206 5.13 -11.58 8.03
C SER A 206 4.96 -12.26 9.39
N ILE A 207 4.89 -11.50 10.49
CA ILE A 207 4.70 -12.07 11.84
C ILE A 207 3.34 -12.76 11.97
N ILE A 208 2.29 -12.19 11.38
CA ILE A 208 0.94 -12.76 11.38
C ILE A 208 0.90 -14.03 10.54
N LEU A 209 1.49 -14.00 9.34
CA LEU A 209 1.60 -15.18 8.47
C LEU A 209 2.43 -16.30 9.12
N PHE A 210 3.53 -15.94 9.79
CA PHE A 210 4.39 -16.88 10.49
C PHE A 210 3.66 -17.56 11.65
N ILE A 211 3.02 -16.78 12.54
CA ILE A 211 2.24 -17.34 13.66
C ILE A 211 1.07 -18.19 13.14
N GLN A 212 0.38 -17.76 12.08
CA GLN A 212 -0.69 -18.57 11.48
C GLN A 212 -0.15 -19.88 10.89
N SER A 213 1.06 -19.87 10.33
CA SER A 213 1.73 -21.07 9.83
C SER A 213 2.08 -22.05 10.97
N ILE A 214 2.49 -21.55 12.13
CA ILE A 214 2.68 -22.37 13.34
C ILE A 214 1.36 -22.97 13.80
N LYS A 215 0.29 -22.16 13.88
CA LYS A 215 -1.06 -22.65 14.26
C LYS A 215 -1.59 -23.72 13.30
N ASN A 216 -1.25 -23.61 12.01
CA ASN A 216 -1.60 -24.60 11.00
C ASN A 216 -0.79 -25.91 11.12
N LYS A 217 0.19 -25.98 12.05
CA LYS A 217 1.05 -27.15 12.30
C LYS A 217 1.70 -27.69 11.01
N ILE A 218 2.27 -26.78 10.22
CA ILE A 218 2.95 -27.15 8.97
C ILE A 218 4.14 -28.06 9.29
N SER A 219 4.23 -29.20 8.59
CA SER A 219 5.32 -30.16 8.79
C SER A 219 6.68 -29.60 8.38
N LEU A 220 7.77 -30.06 9.02
CA LEU A 220 9.13 -29.63 8.71
C LEU A 220 9.48 -29.83 7.22
N LYS A 221 9.11 -30.97 6.63
CA LYS A 221 9.27 -31.23 5.19
C LYS A 221 8.63 -30.13 4.34
N ARG A 222 7.41 -29.70 4.69
CA ARG A 222 6.72 -28.64 3.96
C ARG A 222 7.39 -27.28 4.16
N LEU A 223 7.87 -26.98 5.36
CA LEU A 223 8.64 -25.76 5.63
C LEU A 223 9.93 -25.70 4.79
N LEU A 224 10.68 -26.81 4.69
CA LEU A 224 11.89 -26.87 3.87
C LEU A 224 11.59 -26.63 2.38
N ILE A 225 10.49 -27.19 1.84
CA ILE A 225 10.06 -26.92 0.46
C ILE A 225 9.72 -25.44 0.26
N LEU A 226 8.98 -24.83 1.19
CA LEU A 226 8.62 -23.41 1.11
C LEU A 226 9.85 -22.51 1.22
N PHE A 227 10.81 -22.87 2.08
CA PHE A 227 12.08 -22.16 2.21
C PHE A 227 12.91 -22.26 0.92
N GLY A 228 13.04 -23.46 0.34
CA GLY A 228 13.69 -23.65 -0.95
C GLY A 228 13.04 -22.84 -2.08
N LEU A 229 11.69 -22.77 -2.10
CA LEU A 229 10.97 -21.94 -3.06
C LEU A 229 11.22 -20.44 -2.87
N LEU A 230 11.29 -19.97 -1.63
CA LEU A 230 11.64 -18.58 -1.32
C LEU A 230 13.06 -18.25 -1.80
N LEU A 231 14.04 -19.12 -1.54
CA LEU A 231 15.41 -18.96 -2.04
C LEU A 231 15.46 -18.95 -3.57
N PHE A 232 14.70 -19.84 -4.21
CA PHE A 232 14.59 -19.86 -5.66
C PHE A 232 14.01 -18.55 -6.22
N TYR A 233 12.96 -18.00 -5.60
CA TYR A 233 12.40 -16.72 -6.05
C TYR A 233 13.36 -15.54 -5.84
N LEU A 234 14.05 -15.49 -4.71
CA LEU A 234 15.10 -14.49 -4.47
C LEU A 234 16.21 -14.61 -5.53
N TRP A 235 16.61 -15.84 -5.85
CA TRP A 235 17.62 -16.11 -6.86
C TRP A 235 17.18 -15.67 -8.26
N LEU A 236 15.97 -16.07 -8.66
CA LEU A 236 15.37 -15.76 -9.95
C LEU A 236 15.25 -14.25 -10.17
N ILE A 237 14.87 -13.50 -9.13
CA ILE A 237 14.79 -12.05 -9.22
C ILE A 237 16.19 -11.44 -9.19
N GLY A 238 17.05 -11.88 -8.28
CA GLY A 238 18.38 -11.31 -8.12
C GLY A 238 19.24 -11.43 -9.36
N VAL A 239 19.19 -12.56 -10.07
CA VAL A 239 20.04 -12.81 -11.26
C VAL A 239 19.81 -11.79 -12.39
N ILE A 240 18.65 -11.13 -12.40
CA ILE A 240 18.32 -10.07 -13.37
C ILE A 240 19.12 -8.78 -13.09
N PHE A 241 19.45 -8.53 -11.82
CA PHE A 241 20.06 -7.28 -11.35
C PHE A 241 21.54 -7.40 -11.00
N ILE A 242 22.04 -8.61 -10.79
CA ILE A 242 23.42 -8.84 -10.34
C ILE A 242 24.41 -8.58 -11.47
N ASP A 243 25.46 -7.84 -11.13
CA ASP A 243 26.61 -7.62 -12.00
C ASP A 243 27.81 -8.51 -11.63
N LYS A 244 28.04 -8.78 -10.32
CA LYS A 244 29.25 -9.50 -9.85
C LYS A 244 28.95 -10.70 -8.94
N SER A 245 28.53 -10.46 -7.70
CA SER A 245 28.35 -11.51 -6.68
C SER A 245 26.91 -11.53 -6.17
N TYR A 246 26.26 -12.68 -6.27
CA TYR A 246 24.87 -12.87 -5.84
C TYR A 246 24.69 -12.56 -4.35
N LEU A 247 25.53 -13.15 -3.49
CA LEU A 247 25.42 -12.99 -2.05
C LEU A 247 25.67 -11.54 -1.63
N SER A 248 26.72 -10.92 -2.17
CA SER A 248 27.07 -9.54 -1.87
C SER A 248 25.97 -8.58 -2.32
N TRP A 249 25.48 -8.73 -3.56
CA TRP A 249 24.39 -7.91 -4.07
C TRP A 249 23.11 -8.07 -3.25
N THR A 250 22.74 -9.31 -2.89
CA THR A 250 21.54 -9.58 -2.09
C THR A 250 21.63 -8.88 -0.74
N ILE A 251 22.72 -9.06 0.00
CA ILE A 251 22.88 -8.44 1.32
C ILE A 251 22.90 -6.91 1.19
N LEU A 252 23.70 -6.35 0.28
CA LEU A 252 23.81 -4.91 0.10
C LEU A 252 22.47 -4.28 -0.32
N THR A 253 21.78 -4.88 -1.28
CA THR A 253 20.53 -4.34 -1.81
C THR A 253 19.43 -4.37 -0.76
N TYR A 254 19.19 -5.51 -0.11
CA TYR A 254 18.10 -5.59 0.85
C TYR A 254 18.43 -4.89 2.18
N VAL A 255 19.62 -5.09 2.73
CA VAL A 255 19.98 -4.57 4.07
C VAL A 255 20.39 -3.09 4.02
N LYS A 256 21.09 -2.64 2.97
CA LYS A 256 21.58 -1.25 2.91
C LYS A 256 20.70 -0.32 2.09
N LYS A 257 19.90 -0.83 1.15
CA LYS A 257 19.09 0.01 0.23
C LYS A 257 17.60 -0.13 0.46
N ILE A 258 17.03 -1.33 0.43
CA ILE A 258 15.57 -1.51 0.49
C ILE A 258 15.02 -1.36 1.91
N ILE A 259 15.61 -2.03 2.90
CA ILE A 259 15.13 -1.94 4.29
C ILE A 259 15.31 -0.51 4.84
N PRO A 260 16.46 0.16 4.66
CA PRO A 260 16.63 1.55 5.10
C PRO A 260 15.98 2.56 4.16
N GLY A 261 15.93 2.29 2.85
CA GLY A 261 15.41 3.19 1.81
C GLY A 261 13.89 3.16 1.65
N ALA A 262 13.18 2.15 2.16
CA ALA A 262 11.75 2.30 2.48
C ALA A 262 11.48 3.47 3.46
N VAL A 263 12.55 4.08 3.98
CA VAL A 263 12.62 5.04 5.05
C VAL A 263 13.69 6.12 4.81
N THR A 264 13.87 6.53 3.54
CA THR A 264 14.92 7.47 3.07
C THR A 264 14.93 8.83 3.77
N LEU A 265 13.79 9.28 4.29
CA LEU A 265 13.68 10.56 4.99
C LEU A 265 13.79 10.33 6.51
N PRO A 266 14.86 10.83 7.18
CA PRO A 266 15.14 10.54 8.58
C PRO A 266 14.34 11.46 9.52
N TYR A 267 13.03 11.55 9.31
CA TYR A 267 12.14 12.38 10.14
C TYR A 267 11.19 11.50 10.96
N ILE A 268 10.88 11.93 12.18
CA ILE A 268 9.97 11.20 13.08
C ILE A 268 8.58 11.03 12.46
N ASN A 269 8.14 12.01 11.68
CA ASN A 269 6.88 12.02 10.96
C ASN A 269 7.10 12.47 9.50
N LEU A 270 6.40 11.83 8.55
CA LEU A 270 6.42 12.18 7.13
C LEU A 270 5.00 12.52 6.68
N ASN A 271 4.40 13.53 7.33
CA ASN A 271 3.06 14.08 7.07
C ASN A 271 1.90 13.20 7.54
N ALA A 272 2.10 12.21 8.41
CA ALA A 272 1.03 11.38 8.91
C ALA A 272 0.30 12.04 10.09
N PHE A 273 -1.04 12.04 10.06
CA PHE A 273 -1.88 12.41 11.21
C PHE A 273 -1.86 11.30 12.27
N ASN A 274 -0.74 11.18 12.98
CA ASN A 274 -0.44 10.09 13.91
C ASN A 274 -0.01 10.61 15.30
N PHE A 275 0.54 9.74 16.15
CA PHE A 275 0.95 10.13 17.51
C PHE A 275 2.02 11.23 17.50
N TRP A 276 2.96 11.17 16.56
CA TRP A 276 4.00 12.19 16.42
C TRP A 276 3.42 13.51 15.90
N GLY A 277 2.48 13.45 14.95
CA GLY A 277 1.71 14.60 14.49
C GLY A 277 0.94 15.30 15.61
N LEU A 278 0.41 14.53 16.57
CA LEU A 278 -0.24 15.08 17.76
C LEU A 278 0.74 15.84 18.67
N LEU A 279 1.93 15.28 18.90
CA LEU A 279 2.91 15.84 19.83
C LEU A 279 3.67 17.03 19.26
N PHE A 280 4.03 16.96 17.98
CA PHE A 280 4.99 17.89 17.37
C PHE A 280 4.43 18.64 16.16
N GLY A 281 3.17 18.41 15.75
CA GLY A 281 2.69 18.85 14.45
C GLY A 281 3.33 18.03 13.32
N LEU A 282 3.17 18.49 12.07
CA LEU A 282 3.76 17.82 10.90
C LEU A 282 5.16 18.34 10.53
N GLU A 283 5.81 19.12 11.38
CA GLU A 283 7.17 19.60 11.17
C GLU A 283 8.16 18.44 10.93
N ARG A 284 9.12 18.65 10.02
CA ARG A 284 10.15 17.68 9.67
C ARG A 284 11.25 17.63 10.73
N ILE A 285 10.92 17.06 11.87
CA ILE A 285 11.85 16.86 12.99
C ILE A 285 12.70 15.61 12.75
N PRO A 286 14.05 15.71 12.76
CA PRO A 286 14.92 14.55 12.60
C PRO A 286 14.64 13.48 13.66
N ASP A 287 14.55 12.21 13.25
CA ASP A 287 14.29 11.13 14.20
C ASP A 287 15.49 10.78 15.10
N SER A 288 16.66 11.34 14.78
CA SER A 288 17.85 11.34 15.63
C SER A 288 17.82 12.40 16.73
N GLN A 289 16.91 13.37 16.67
CA GLN A 289 16.78 14.38 17.72
C GLN A 289 16.47 13.70 19.05
N GLU A 290 17.10 14.18 20.12
CA GLU A 290 16.94 13.60 21.45
C GLU A 290 15.80 14.26 22.22
N LEU A 291 15.07 13.44 22.97
CA LEU A 291 14.10 13.82 23.97
C LEU A 291 14.41 13.02 25.23
N PHE A 292 14.72 13.70 26.34
CA PHE A 292 15.17 13.06 27.59
C PHE A 292 16.34 12.09 27.43
N GLY A 293 17.32 12.44 26.59
CA GLY A 293 18.55 11.65 26.37
C GLY A 293 18.39 10.41 25.48
N LEU A 294 17.22 10.21 24.87
CA LEU A 294 16.97 9.14 23.90
C LEU A 294 16.50 9.75 22.57
N SER A 295 16.90 9.18 21.44
CA SER A 295 16.42 9.63 20.12
C SER A 295 14.92 9.41 19.95
N LEU A 296 14.26 10.26 19.19
CA LEU A 296 12.83 10.11 18.85
C LEU A 296 12.55 8.78 18.14
N ASN A 297 13.51 8.28 17.34
CA ASN A 297 13.44 6.94 16.77
C ASN A 297 13.28 5.85 17.85
N LEU A 298 14.12 5.91 18.89
CA LEU A 298 14.08 4.95 19.99
C LEU A 298 12.77 5.08 20.79
N TRP A 299 12.29 6.31 21.03
CA TRP A 299 10.97 6.53 21.62
C TRP A 299 9.86 5.84 20.83
N GLY A 300 9.90 5.90 19.49
CA GLY A 300 8.92 5.20 18.67
C GLY A 300 8.97 3.69 18.83
N TRP A 301 10.16 3.09 18.88
CA TRP A 301 10.28 1.67 19.19
C TRP A 301 9.80 1.31 20.60
N LEU A 302 10.09 2.14 21.59
CA LEU A 302 9.68 1.92 22.99
C LEU A 302 8.16 1.97 23.17
N VAL A 303 7.46 2.86 22.46
CA VAL A 303 5.99 2.94 22.50
C VAL A 303 5.35 1.83 21.65
N PHE A 304 5.86 1.60 20.44
CA PHE A 304 5.28 0.64 19.50
C PHE A 304 5.43 -0.81 19.98
N THR A 305 6.61 -1.19 20.48
CA THR A 305 6.92 -2.61 20.76
C THR A 305 5.98 -3.26 21.78
N PRO A 306 5.68 -2.65 22.95
CA PRO A 306 4.73 -3.22 23.90
C PRO A 306 3.32 -3.41 23.30
N ILE A 307 2.85 -2.44 22.51
CA ILE A 307 1.55 -2.51 21.83
C ILE A 307 1.54 -3.67 20.83
N ALA A 308 2.59 -3.78 20.00
CA ALA A 308 2.75 -4.88 19.05
C ALA A 308 2.78 -6.23 19.76
N LEU A 309 3.54 -6.37 20.85
CA LEU A 309 3.60 -7.62 21.63
C LEU A 309 2.24 -8.02 22.20
N ILE A 310 1.44 -7.06 22.70
CA ILE A 310 0.07 -7.33 23.16
C ILE A 310 -0.82 -7.81 22.01
N ILE A 311 -0.73 -7.15 20.85
CA ILE A 311 -1.48 -7.54 19.64
C ILE A 311 -1.11 -8.97 19.24
N ILE A 312 0.19 -9.26 19.15
CA ILE A 312 0.71 -10.57 18.80
C ILE A 312 0.30 -11.64 19.83
N HIS A 313 0.37 -11.34 21.12
CA HIS A 313 -0.07 -12.25 22.16
C HIS A 313 -1.55 -12.62 22.01
N LYS A 314 -2.43 -11.62 21.81
CA LYS A 314 -3.86 -11.85 21.58
C LYS A 314 -4.11 -12.62 20.29
N PHE A 315 -3.34 -12.36 19.24
CA PHE A 315 -3.38 -13.17 18.02
C PHE A 315 -3.03 -14.63 18.32
N ILE A 316 -1.93 -14.91 19.01
CA ILE A 316 -1.56 -16.27 19.42
C ILE A 316 -2.69 -16.95 20.20
N LYS A 317 -3.37 -16.22 21.09
CA LYS A 317 -4.52 -16.69 21.88
C LYS A 317 -5.83 -16.88 21.08
N GLY A 318 -5.82 -16.69 19.76
CA GLY A 318 -6.92 -17.06 18.89
C GLY A 318 -7.67 -15.89 18.26
N ARG A 319 -7.20 -14.64 18.39
CA ARG A 319 -7.87 -13.53 17.71
C ARG A 319 -7.94 -13.69 16.20
N ASN A 320 -8.98 -13.09 15.62
CA ASN A 320 -9.19 -13.04 14.19
C ASN A 320 -7.95 -12.46 13.46
N ILE A 321 -7.55 -13.13 12.38
CA ILE A 321 -6.36 -12.77 11.61
C ILE A 321 -6.48 -11.39 10.96
N PHE A 322 -7.65 -11.04 10.39
CA PHE A 322 -7.87 -9.74 9.76
C PHE A 322 -7.91 -8.61 10.78
N PHE A 323 -8.48 -8.85 11.96
CA PHE A 323 -8.48 -7.85 13.03
C PHE A 323 -7.06 -7.65 13.57
N SER A 324 -6.29 -8.73 13.73
CA SER A 324 -4.89 -8.65 14.17
C SER A 324 -4.01 -7.92 13.15
N SER A 325 -4.19 -8.18 11.85
CA SER A 325 -3.51 -7.43 10.78
C SER A 325 -3.90 -5.95 10.80
N LEU A 326 -5.19 -5.64 10.89
CA LEU A 326 -5.68 -4.25 10.92
C LEU A 326 -5.06 -3.47 12.08
N ILE A 327 -5.14 -4.00 13.30
CA ILE A 327 -4.68 -3.27 14.48
C ILE A 327 -3.15 -3.18 14.53
N LEU A 328 -2.43 -4.16 13.96
CA LEU A 328 -0.98 -4.08 13.79
C LEU A 328 -0.58 -2.94 12.84
N PHE A 329 -1.18 -2.87 11.65
CA PHE A 329 -0.90 -1.78 10.71
C PHE A 329 -1.35 -0.41 11.25
N PHE A 330 -2.45 -0.36 12.01
CA PHE A 330 -2.87 0.88 12.66
C PHE A 330 -1.86 1.29 13.76
N ALA A 331 -1.36 0.36 14.56
CA ALA A 331 -0.32 0.66 15.56
C ALA A 331 0.98 1.16 14.90
N ILE A 332 1.36 0.58 13.75
CA ILE A 332 2.51 1.05 12.97
C ILE A 332 2.28 2.48 12.51
N PHE A 333 1.14 2.75 11.87
CA PHE A 333 0.81 4.10 11.42
C PHE A 333 0.83 5.12 12.57
N MET A 334 0.31 4.72 13.73
CA MET A 334 0.22 5.60 14.90
C MET A 334 1.58 5.90 15.53
N PHE A 335 2.47 4.91 15.70
CA PHE A 335 3.61 5.04 16.62
C PHE A 335 4.98 4.82 16.00
N MET A 336 5.09 4.16 14.84
CA MET A 336 6.41 3.99 14.23
C MET A 336 6.96 5.32 13.70
N PRO A 337 8.29 5.54 13.77
CA PRO A 337 8.91 6.67 13.12
C PRO A 337 8.84 6.54 11.59
N ARG A 338 9.03 7.67 10.90
CA ARG A 338 9.22 7.73 9.44
C ARG A 338 8.04 7.13 8.64
N VAL A 339 6.83 7.41 9.11
CA VAL A 339 5.58 6.97 8.50
C VAL A 339 5.00 8.08 7.62
N HIS A 340 4.67 7.75 6.37
CA HIS A 340 3.94 8.62 5.45
C HIS A 340 2.42 8.57 5.66
N GLU A 341 1.71 9.62 5.27
CA GLU A 341 0.25 9.69 5.27
C GLU A 341 -0.40 8.47 4.60
N ARG A 342 0.12 8.06 3.43
CA ARG A 342 -0.39 6.91 2.66
C ARG A 342 -0.17 5.54 3.30
N TYR A 343 0.71 5.44 4.32
CA TYR A 343 0.94 4.16 5.02
C TYR A 343 -0.26 3.72 5.86
N PHE A 344 -1.31 4.53 5.94
CA PHE A 344 -2.59 4.14 6.53
C PHE A 344 -3.46 3.25 5.61
N TYR A 345 -3.14 3.16 4.31
CA TYR A 345 -3.88 2.36 3.33
C TYR A 345 -4.16 0.90 3.76
N PRO A 346 -3.21 0.15 4.36
CA PRO A 346 -3.45 -1.24 4.79
C PRO A 346 -4.61 -1.40 5.77
N VAL A 347 -4.89 -0.39 6.60
CA VAL A 347 -6.00 -0.43 7.57
C VAL A 347 -7.33 -0.59 6.82
N PHE A 348 -7.53 0.12 5.71
CA PHE A 348 -8.75 0.04 4.91
C PHE A 348 -8.87 -1.23 4.08
N VAL A 349 -7.76 -1.91 3.77
CA VAL A 349 -7.76 -3.21 3.10
C VAL A 349 -8.36 -4.27 4.01
N PHE A 350 -7.99 -4.27 5.30
CA PHE A 350 -8.49 -5.24 6.27
C PHE A 350 -9.82 -4.84 6.90
N PHE A 351 -10.14 -3.55 6.98
CA PHE A 351 -11.31 -3.08 7.72
C PHE A 351 -12.64 -3.69 7.28
N PRO A 352 -12.97 -3.82 5.97
CA PRO A 352 -14.23 -4.43 5.56
C PRO A 352 -14.39 -5.87 6.07
N LEU A 353 -13.29 -6.63 6.16
CA LEU A 353 -13.28 -7.97 6.74
C LEU A 353 -13.42 -7.94 8.26
N VAL A 354 -12.87 -6.92 8.93
CA VAL A 354 -13.12 -6.70 10.37
C VAL A 354 -14.57 -6.30 10.61
N LEU A 355 -15.16 -5.40 9.82
CA LEU A 355 -16.57 -4.99 9.95
C LEU A 355 -17.54 -6.16 9.74
N PHE A 356 -17.14 -7.14 8.93
CA PHE A 356 -17.93 -8.36 8.73
C PHE A 356 -18.15 -9.12 10.04
N TYR A 357 -17.11 -9.23 10.87
CA TYR A 357 -17.18 -9.88 12.20
C TYR A 357 -17.60 -8.91 13.32
N TYR A 358 -17.22 -7.63 13.22
CA TYR A 358 -17.40 -6.62 14.26
C TYR A 358 -18.10 -5.37 13.71
N PRO A 359 -19.40 -5.47 13.35
CA PRO A 359 -20.12 -4.39 12.66
C PRO A 359 -20.27 -3.10 13.49
N LYS A 360 -20.14 -3.17 14.81
CA LYS A 360 -20.14 -2.00 15.71
C LYS A 360 -19.01 -1.00 15.42
N LEU A 361 -17.94 -1.44 14.76
CA LEU A 361 -16.81 -0.58 14.40
C LEU A 361 -17.06 0.27 13.15
N LYS A 362 -18.24 0.16 12.51
CA LYS A 362 -18.57 0.86 11.26
C LYS A 362 -18.46 2.37 11.35
N LYS A 363 -18.78 2.98 12.51
CA LYS A 363 -18.62 4.42 12.72
C LYS A 363 -17.16 4.88 12.60
N TYR A 364 -16.23 4.06 13.10
CA TYR A 364 -14.80 4.35 13.03
C TYR A 364 -14.28 4.22 11.61
N PHE A 365 -14.78 3.27 10.82
CA PHE A 365 -14.43 3.14 9.42
C PHE A 365 -14.71 4.43 8.63
N TYR A 366 -15.91 4.99 8.76
CA TYR A 366 -16.27 6.22 8.05
C TYR A 366 -15.46 7.43 8.52
N LEU A 367 -15.31 7.57 9.84
CA LEU A 367 -14.52 8.64 10.43
C LEU A 367 -13.08 8.60 9.92
N LEU A 368 -12.41 7.44 10.04
CA LEU A 368 -11.05 7.26 9.58
C LEU A 368 -10.93 7.46 8.06
N SER A 369 -11.95 7.07 7.28
CA SER A 369 -11.94 7.29 5.83
C SER A 369 -11.92 8.78 5.48
N GLY A 370 -12.67 9.61 6.20
CA GLY A 370 -12.65 11.05 6.04
C GLY A 370 -11.30 11.64 6.47
N VAL A 371 -10.82 11.26 7.65
CA VAL A 371 -9.51 11.73 8.16
C VAL A 371 -8.37 11.31 7.24
N PHE A 372 -8.39 10.10 6.71
CA PHE A 372 -7.37 9.62 5.78
C PHE A 372 -7.39 10.40 4.46
N LEU A 373 -8.57 10.70 3.91
CA LEU A 373 -8.67 11.55 2.73
C LEU A 373 -8.10 12.95 2.99
N LEU A 374 -8.40 13.54 4.15
CA LEU A 374 -7.83 14.83 4.54
C LEU A 374 -6.32 14.75 4.75
N ASN A 375 -5.81 13.66 5.32
CA ASN A 375 -4.38 13.46 5.49
C ASN A 375 -3.67 13.36 4.14
N LEU A 376 -4.29 12.69 3.15
CA LEU A 376 -3.78 12.63 1.79
C LEU A 376 -3.89 13.96 1.04
N TYR A 377 -4.89 14.77 1.37
CA TYR A 377 -5.03 16.10 0.78
C TYR A 377 -3.95 17.06 1.29
N HIS A 378 -3.60 16.94 2.57
CA HIS A 378 -2.64 17.78 3.26
C HIS A 378 -1.26 17.82 2.56
N TRP A 379 -0.70 19.02 2.39
CA TRP A 379 0.59 19.30 1.72
C TRP A 379 0.73 18.86 0.25
N TRP A 380 -0.29 18.21 -0.32
CA TRP A 380 -0.39 18.02 -1.77
C TRP A 380 -1.43 18.94 -2.42
N TRP A 381 -2.48 19.33 -1.68
CA TRP A 381 -3.49 20.32 -2.07
C TRP A 381 -4.11 20.09 -3.44
N VAL A 382 -4.45 18.84 -3.78
CA VAL A 382 -5.12 18.47 -5.03
C VAL A 382 -6.55 17.96 -4.75
N PRO A 383 -7.60 18.57 -5.33
CA PRO A 383 -7.60 19.81 -6.10
C PRO A 383 -7.21 21.03 -5.25
N ASN A 384 -6.59 22.04 -5.88
CA ASN A 384 -6.19 23.25 -5.18
C ASN A 384 -7.43 24.07 -4.82
N ILE A 385 -7.76 24.10 -3.53
CA ILE A 385 -8.86 24.88 -2.95
C ILE A 385 -8.25 25.74 -1.85
N PRO A 386 -7.85 27.00 -2.13
CA PRO A 386 -7.00 27.79 -1.24
C PRO A 386 -7.53 27.95 0.18
N ILE A 387 -8.85 28.11 0.35
CA ILE A 387 -9.49 28.24 1.66
C ILE A 387 -9.33 26.95 2.48
N LEU A 388 -9.48 25.79 1.83
CA LEU A 388 -9.28 24.50 2.50
C LEU A 388 -7.80 24.27 2.79
N ALA A 389 -6.92 24.59 1.84
CA ALA A 389 -5.48 24.46 2.03
C ALA A 389 -5.02 25.29 3.24
N TYR A 390 -5.38 26.57 3.30
CA TYR A 390 -5.05 27.44 4.44
C TYR A 390 -5.61 26.90 5.76
N PHE A 391 -6.87 26.45 5.78
CA PHE A 391 -7.47 25.90 7.00
C PHE A 391 -6.77 24.62 7.47
N PHE A 392 -6.49 23.69 6.56
CA PHE A 392 -5.90 22.40 6.91
C PHE A 392 -4.40 22.47 7.22
N ASP A 393 -3.70 23.52 6.77
CA ASP A 393 -2.28 23.79 7.08
C ASP A 393 -2.08 24.40 8.48
N LEU A 394 -3.17 24.72 9.20
CA LEU A 394 -3.08 25.19 10.58
C LEU A 394 -2.66 24.04 11.51
N GLU A 395 -1.57 24.23 12.26
CA GLU A 395 -1.02 23.21 13.15
C GLU A 395 -2.04 22.60 14.14
N TRP A 396 -2.95 23.42 14.69
CA TRP A 396 -3.99 22.91 15.60
C TRP A 396 -4.99 21.98 14.89
N VAL A 397 -5.19 22.14 13.57
CA VAL A 397 -6.03 21.26 12.74
C VAL A 397 -5.30 19.93 12.50
N GLU A 398 -4.00 19.97 12.18
CA GLU A 398 -3.16 18.78 12.06
C GLU A 398 -3.17 17.95 13.37
N ARG A 399 -2.98 18.63 14.50
CA ARG A 399 -3.01 18.03 15.84
C ARG A 399 -4.40 17.48 16.18
N PHE A 400 -5.48 18.17 15.80
CA PHE A 400 -6.84 17.69 16.00
C PHE A 400 -7.10 16.38 15.26
N PHE A 401 -6.73 16.27 13.98
CA PHE A 401 -6.91 15.04 13.22
C PHE A 401 -6.01 13.90 13.72
N SER A 402 -4.79 14.24 14.14
CA SER A 402 -3.87 13.31 14.79
C SER A 402 -4.43 12.76 16.11
N PHE A 403 -5.02 13.63 16.95
CA PHE A 403 -5.73 13.26 18.16
C PHE A 403 -6.92 12.35 17.88
N LEU A 404 -7.72 12.69 16.86
CA LEU A 404 -8.88 11.90 16.46
C LEU A 404 -8.48 10.47 16.05
N ASN A 405 -7.42 10.33 15.24
CA ASN A 405 -6.85 9.03 14.90
C ASN A 405 -6.37 8.26 16.14
N PHE A 406 -5.71 8.93 17.08
CA PHE A 406 -5.27 8.33 18.34
C PHE A 406 -6.43 7.83 19.21
N VAL A 407 -7.49 8.62 19.38
CA VAL A 407 -8.70 8.22 20.13
C VAL A 407 -9.38 7.03 19.45
N VAL A 408 -9.51 7.04 18.13
CA VAL A 408 -10.12 5.93 17.39
C VAL A 408 -9.25 4.67 17.47
N PHE A 409 -7.93 4.80 17.39
CA PHE A 409 -7.00 3.70 17.62
C PHE A 409 -7.22 3.07 18.99
N GLY A 410 -7.27 3.87 20.06
CA GLY A 410 -7.54 3.40 21.42
C GLY A 410 -8.89 2.69 21.54
N ALA A 411 -9.94 3.21 20.91
CA ALA A 411 -11.26 2.59 20.91
C ALA A 411 -11.29 1.23 20.18
N ILE A 412 -10.65 1.13 19.01
CA ILE A 412 -10.55 -0.14 18.27
C ILE A 412 -9.64 -1.13 18.99
N LEU A 413 -8.53 -0.67 19.59
CA LEU A 413 -7.64 -1.51 20.38
C LEU A 413 -8.38 -2.08 21.60
N ARG A 414 -9.13 -1.26 22.34
CA ARG A 414 -9.96 -1.74 23.47
C ARG A 414 -10.89 -2.87 23.03
N GLU A 415 -11.54 -2.71 21.88
CA GLU A 415 -12.41 -3.75 21.31
C GLU A 415 -11.64 -5.02 20.94
N TYR A 416 -10.46 -4.87 20.34
CA TYR A 416 -9.53 -5.96 20.05
C TYR A 416 -9.03 -6.68 21.32
N LEU A 417 -8.96 -6.01 22.47
CA LEU A 417 -8.49 -6.61 23.73
C LEU A 417 -9.62 -7.29 24.53
N SER A 418 -10.87 -6.85 24.34
CA SER A 418 -12.06 -7.32 25.08
C SER A 418 -12.43 -8.77 24.77
N LYS A 419 -12.59 -9.66 25.76
CA LYS A 419 -12.88 -11.09 25.54
C LYS A 419 -13.99 -11.28 24.49
N GLU A 420 -13.79 -12.18 23.53
CA GLU A 420 -14.87 -12.58 22.62
C GLU A 420 -15.99 -13.16 23.50
N LYS A 421 -17.17 -12.56 23.41
CA LYS A 421 -18.38 -13.10 24.02
C LYS A 421 -18.86 -14.29 23.21
#